data_AF-A0A183DBL0-F1
#
_entry.id   AF-A0A183DBL0-F1
#
_cell.length_a   1.000
_cell.length_b   1.000
_cell.length_c   1.000
_cell.angle_alpha   90.00
_cell.angle_beta   90.00
_cell.angle_gamma   90.00
#
_symmetry.space_group_name_H-M   'P 1'
#
loop_
_entity.id
_entity.type
_entity.pdbx_description
1 polymer ?
#
loop_
_entity_poly.entity_id
_entity_poly.type
_entity_poly.pdbx_seq_one_letter_code
_entity_poly.pdbx_strand_id
1 'polypeptide(L)'
;MNSLLRQQVHVGLERPDFTTNPSELLISVNPQTLPKIITIDVVNEEGHHFAADPRISIYPDDSPVFLVFSKPSLQNITDFSEPESILTLFLSYRPLIGTTNLTIAGDIALLDGSRQLFVVPYRGIYTTSTVFDFHITVRDELSARDPAHFVDDAQIIL
;
A
#
# COMPACT_ATOMS: atom_id res chain seq x y z
N MET A 1 -43.87 10.83 26.15
CA MET A 1 -43.04 9.70 26.64
C MET A 1 -42.41 9.06 25.42
N ASN A 2 -41.15 9.35 25.13
CA ASN A 2 -40.42 8.70 24.04
C ASN A 2 -39.37 7.78 24.67
N SER A 3 -39.54 6.47 24.52
CA SER A 3 -38.52 5.49 24.90
C SER A 3 -37.44 5.47 23.82
N LEU A 4 -36.22 5.87 24.19
CA LEU A 4 -35.06 5.71 23.33
C LEU A 4 -34.73 4.21 23.22
N LEU A 5 -34.89 3.62 22.04
CA LEU A 5 -34.38 2.29 21.74
C LEU A 5 -32.86 2.39 21.65
N ARG A 6 -32.16 1.92 22.68
CA ARG A 6 -30.70 1.84 22.69
C ARG A 6 -30.29 0.62 21.85
N GLN A 7 -30.04 0.85 20.56
CA GLN A 7 -29.41 -0.15 19.70
C GLN A 7 -27.91 -0.21 20.03
N GLN A 8 -27.49 -1.23 20.78
CA GLN A 8 -26.08 -1.60 20.87
C GLN A 8 -25.72 -2.42 19.63
N VAL A 9 -25.12 -1.77 18.65
CA VAL A 9 -24.48 -2.47 17.53
C VAL A 9 -23.12 -2.96 18.04
N HIS A 10 -23.04 -4.24 18.38
CA HIS A 10 -21.75 -4.91 18.51
C HIS A 10 -21.27 -5.21 17.08
N VAL A 11 -20.44 -4.33 16.52
CA VAL A 11 -19.67 -4.68 15.33
C VAL A 11 -18.55 -5.59 15.82
N GLY A 12 -18.71 -6.90 15.63
CA GLY A 12 -17.57 -7.80 15.66
C GLY A 12 -16.67 -7.43 14.50
N LEU A 13 -15.75 -6.49 14.72
CA LEU A 13 -14.64 -6.26 13.83
C LEU A 13 -13.73 -7.48 13.98
N GLU A 14 -13.90 -8.48 13.13
CA GLU A 14 -12.77 -9.34 12.76
C GLU A 14 -11.66 -8.36 12.35
N ARG A 15 -10.62 -8.25 13.18
CA ARG A 15 -9.47 -7.42 12.83
C ARG A 15 -8.83 -8.07 11.61
N PRO A 16 -8.45 -7.29 10.58
CA PRO A 16 -7.76 -7.87 9.45
C PRO A 16 -6.41 -8.42 9.93
N ASP A 17 -6.07 -9.64 9.51
CA ASP A 17 -4.79 -10.30 9.82
C ASP A 17 -3.58 -9.44 9.35
N PHE A 18 -3.81 -8.54 8.39
CA PHE A 18 -2.80 -7.67 7.79
C PHE A 18 -3.30 -6.23 7.62
N THR A 19 -2.40 -5.28 7.86
CA THR A 19 -2.59 -3.88 7.47
C THR A 19 -1.51 -3.44 6.49
N THR A 20 -1.82 -2.45 5.66
CA THR A 20 -0.90 -1.94 4.64
C THR A 20 -0.76 -0.43 4.79
N ASN A 21 0.47 0.05 4.62
CA ASN A 21 0.77 1.46 4.59
C ASN A 21 1.66 1.78 3.37
N PRO A 22 1.15 2.54 2.39
CA PRO A 22 -0.20 3.13 2.34
C PRO A 22 -1.30 2.11 1.99
N SER A 23 -2.56 2.44 2.29
CA SER A 23 -3.75 1.62 1.97
C SER A 23 -4.21 1.75 0.51
N GLU A 24 -3.80 2.81 -0.18
CA GLU A 24 -3.88 2.99 -1.63
C GLU A 24 -2.61 3.68 -2.12
N LEU A 25 -2.15 3.33 -3.31
CA LEU A 25 -0.90 3.86 -3.86
C LEU A 25 -1.15 4.74 -5.08
N LEU A 26 -0.90 6.04 -4.93
CA LEU A 26 -0.96 7.00 -6.03
C LEU A 26 0.44 7.16 -6.67
N ILE A 27 0.56 6.80 -7.95
CA ILE A 27 1.83 6.91 -8.69
C ILE A 27 1.71 8.04 -9.70
N SER A 28 2.38 9.15 -9.47
CA SER A 28 2.56 10.17 -10.52
C SER A 28 3.77 9.80 -11.38
N VAL A 29 3.54 9.62 -12.67
CA VAL A 29 4.56 9.27 -13.65
C VAL A 29 4.74 10.43 -14.62
N ASN A 30 5.95 11.00 -14.61
CA ASN A 30 6.41 11.93 -15.63
C ASN A 30 7.45 11.22 -16.53
N PRO A 31 7.26 11.19 -17.86
CA PRO A 31 8.20 10.57 -18.80
C PRO A 31 9.64 11.09 -18.71
N GLN A 32 9.85 12.29 -18.19
CA GLN A 32 11.15 12.94 -18.07
C GLN A 32 11.86 12.66 -16.74
N THR A 33 11.16 12.05 -15.78
CA THR A 33 11.74 11.65 -14.49
C THR A 33 12.11 10.17 -14.50
N LEU A 34 13.25 9.83 -13.90
CA LEU A 34 13.61 8.43 -13.68
C LEU A 34 12.58 7.76 -12.77
N PRO A 35 12.22 6.49 -13.04
CA PRO A 35 11.41 5.69 -12.14
C PRO A 35 11.92 5.72 -10.72
N LYS A 36 11.00 5.95 -9.78
CA LYS A 36 11.30 5.96 -8.34
C LYS A 36 11.05 4.59 -7.74
N ILE A 37 11.70 4.34 -6.61
CA ILE A 37 11.35 3.24 -5.72
C ILE A 37 10.24 3.72 -4.79
N ILE A 38 9.16 2.95 -4.71
CA ILE A 38 8.03 3.18 -3.82
C ILE A 38 7.98 2.03 -2.84
N THR A 39 7.78 2.33 -1.57
CA THR A 39 7.71 1.31 -0.51
C THR A 39 6.27 1.13 -0.05
N ILE A 40 5.85 -0.13 0.08
CA ILE A 40 4.65 -0.50 0.83
C ILE A 40 5.09 -1.33 2.02
N ASP A 41 4.68 -0.92 3.21
CA ASP A 41 4.86 -1.72 4.41
C ASP A 41 3.59 -2.54 4.63
N VAL A 42 3.75 -3.86 4.75
CA VAL A 42 2.70 -4.80 5.16
C VAL A 42 2.99 -5.21 6.58
N VAL A 43 2.06 -4.98 7.49
CA VAL A 43 2.18 -5.34 8.90
C VAL A 43 1.38 -6.60 9.15
N ASN A 44 2.02 -7.59 9.78
CA ASN A 44 1.37 -8.81 10.25
C ASN A 44 0.81 -8.57 11.65
N GLU A 45 -0.47 -8.20 11.76
CA GLU A 45 -1.04 -7.78 13.04
C GLU A 45 -1.14 -8.93 14.05
N GLU A 46 -1.46 -10.15 13.58
CA GLU A 46 -1.77 -11.28 14.45
C GLU A 46 -0.68 -12.37 14.49
N GLY A 47 0.36 -12.27 13.67
CA GLY A 47 1.40 -13.31 13.57
C GLY A 47 1.00 -14.47 12.67
N HIS A 48 0.52 -14.16 11.45
CA HIS A 48 0.21 -15.15 10.43
C HIS A 48 1.44 -15.96 10.04
N HIS A 49 1.26 -17.28 9.99
CA HIS A 49 2.24 -18.22 9.44
C HIS A 49 1.79 -18.66 8.05
N PHE A 50 2.64 -18.45 7.05
CA PHE A 50 2.34 -18.89 5.69
C PHE A 50 2.27 -20.42 5.60
N ALA A 51 1.20 -20.91 4.97
CA ALA A 51 1.03 -22.34 4.70
C ALA A 51 1.76 -22.77 3.43
N ALA A 52 2.04 -21.84 2.52
CA ALA A 52 2.76 -22.04 1.27
C ALA A 52 3.73 -20.87 1.00
N ASP A 53 4.57 -21.00 -0.04
CA ASP A 53 5.48 -19.91 -0.44
C ASP A 53 4.67 -18.67 -0.84
N PRO A 54 4.82 -17.55 -0.12
CA PRO A 54 4.03 -16.36 -0.39
C PRO A 54 4.47 -15.67 -1.67
N ARG A 55 3.52 -14.98 -2.29
CA ARG A 55 3.72 -14.35 -3.59
C ARG A 55 3.07 -12.99 -3.63
N ILE A 56 3.76 -12.02 -4.24
CA ILE A 56 3.17 -10.75 -4.63
C ILE A 56 2.68 -10.88 -6.06
N SER A 57 1.38 -10.65 -6.26
CA SER A 57 0.77 -10.54 -7.58
C SER A 57 0.38 -9.09 -7.85
N ILE A 58 0.62 -8.63 -9.07
CA ILE A 58 0.28 -7.27 -9.50
C ILE A 58 -0.64 -7.41 -10.70
N TYR A 59 -1.84 -6.85 -10.60
CA TYR A 59 -2.86 -6.91 -11.65
C TYR A 59 -3.14 -5.51 -12.21
N PRO A 60 -3.47 -5.39 -13.51
CA PRO A 60 -3.47 -6.47 -14.51
C PRO A 60 -2.04 -6.97 -14.84
N ASP A 61 -1.91 -8.14 -15.48
CA ASP A 61 -0.60 -8.79 -15.75
C ASP A 61 0.38 -7.89 -16.54
N ASP A 62 -0.13 -7.04 -17.43
CA ASP A 62 0.64 -6.04 -18.18
C ASP A 62 0.80 -4.71 -17.43
N SER A 63 0.75 -4.75 -16.09
CA SER A 63 0.90 -3.57 -15.26
C SER A 63 2.25 -2.88 -15.50
N PRO A 64 2.26 -1.54 -15.58
CA PRO A 64 3.52 -0.79 -15.59
C PRO A 64 4.25 -0.86 -14.24
N VAL A 65 3.57 -1.26 -13.17
CA VAL A 65 4.12 -1.42 -11.82
C VAL A 65 4.70 -2.81 -11.66
N PHE A 66 5.88 -2.90 -11.05
CA PHE A 66 6.53 -4.18 -10.81
C PHE A 66 7.26 -4.18 -9.46
N LEU A 67 7.35 -5.37 -8.85
CA LEU A 67 8.16 -5.60 -7.66
C LEU A 67 9.64 -5.65 -8.02
N VAL A 68 10.44 -4.83 -7.35
CA VAL A 68 11.90 -4.85 -7.45
C VAL A 68 12.47 -5.84 -6.46
N PHE A 69 12.03 -5.76 -5.20
CA PHE A 69 12.53 -6.58 -4.09
C PHE A 69 11.56 -6.52 -2.90
N SER A 70 11.68 -7.46 -1.96
CA SER A 70 10.95 -7.45 -0.70
C SER A 70 11.89 -7.70 0.49
N LYS A 71 11.57 -7.11 1.65
CA LYS A 71 12.28 -7.36 2.91
C LYS A 71 11.28 -7.68 4.02
N PRO A 72 11.36 -8.86 4.68
CA PRO A 72 12.24 -9.99 4.37
C PRO A 72 11.97 -10.59 2.98
N SER A 73 12.88 -11.46 2.52
CA SER A 73 12.72 -12.14 1.22
C SER A 73 11.53 -13.10 1.29
N LEU A 74 10.64 -13.06 0.28
CA LEU A 74 9.48 -13.98 0.20
C LEU A 74 9.89 -15.46 0.20
N GLN A 75 11.08 -15.79 -0.31
CA GLN A 75 11.57 -17.18 -0.38
C GLN A 75 11.89 -17.79 0.99
N ASN A 76 12.18 -16.96 2.00
CA ASN A 76 12.57 -17.39 3.34
C ASN A 76 11.91 -16.47 4.38
N ILE A 77 10.60 -16.32 4.29
CA ILE A 77 9.88 -15.28 5.05
C ILE A 77 9.59 -15.66 6.51
N THR A 78 10.36 -16.57 7.10
CA THR A 78 10.18 -17.01 8.49
C THR A 78 10.21 -15.84 9.49
N ASP A 79 10.88 -14.74 9.14
CA ASP A 79 10.98 -13.54 9.98
C ASP A 79 9.69 -12.70 10.01
N PHE A 80 8.70 -13.03 9.18
CA PHE A 80 7.38 -12.39 9.12
C PHE A 80 6.28 -13.25 9.75
N SER A 81 6.62 -14.11 10.72
CA SER A 81 5.64 -14.92 11.45
C SER A 81 5.20 -14.32 12.78
N GLU A 82 5.97 -13.38 13.32
CA GLU A 82 5.67 -12.77 14.61
C GLU A 82 4.62 -11.66 14.45
N PRO A 83 3.78 -11.43 15.48
CA PRO A 83 2.93 -10.26 15.52
C PRO A 83 3.75 -8.97 15.38
N GLU A 84 3.18 -7.99 14.69
CA GLU A 84 3.78 -6.68 14.36
C GLU A 84 5.02 -6.76 13.45
N SER A 85 5.37 -7.95 12.92
CA SER A 85 6.43 -8.07 11.93
C SER A 85 6.05 -7.33 10.63
N ILE A 86 7.07 -6.83 9.92
CA ILE A 86 6.88 -5.96 8.75
C ILE A 86 7.53 -6.57 7.51
N LEU A 87 6.74 -6.67 6.44
CA LEU A 87 7.18 -6.99 5.09
C LEU A 87 7.13 -5.71 4.25
N THR A 88 8.29 -5.15 3.94
CA THR A 88 8.42 -4.00 3.05
C THR A 88 8.59 -4.46 1.60
N LEU A 89 7.67 -4.03 0.74
CA LEU A 89 7.72 -4.22 -0.70
C LEU A 89 8.34 -3.00 -1.36
N PHE A 90 9.39 -3.20 -2.16
CA PHE A 90 10.02 -2.16 -2.95
C PHE A 90 9.54 -2.29 -4.39
N LEU A 91 8.69 -1.36 -4.80
CA LEU A 91 8.06 -1.32 -6.12
C LEU A 91 8.72 -0.25 -6.99
N SER A 92 8.68 -0.45 -8.28
CA SER A 92 8.96 0.60 -9.25
C SER A 92 7.97 0.52 -10.41
N TYR A 93 8.09 1.45 -11.33
CA TYR A 93 7.19 1.54 -12.47
C TYR A 93 7.96 1.80 -13.76
N ARG A 94 7.42 1.34 -14.88
CA ARG A 94 7.95 1.63 -16.20
C ARG A 94 7.25 2.86 -16.78
N PRO A 95 7.99 3.82 -17.35
CA PRO A 95 7.37 4.91 -18.08
C PRO A 95 6.71 4.36 -19.33
N LEU A 96 5.42 4.65 -19.50
CA LEU A 96 4.68 4.29 -20.70
C LEU A 96 4.95 5.36 -21.77
N ILE A 97 5.77 4.99 -22.75
CA ILE A 97 6.18 5.90 -23.82
C ILE A 97 4.99 6.13 -24.76
N GLY A 98 4.67 7.40 -25.02
CA GLY A 98 3.64 7.79 -26.00
C GLY A 98 2.21 7.85 -25.48
N THR A 99 1.96 7.54 -24.20
CA THR A 99 0.65 7.70 -23.57
C THR A 99 0.59 9.02 -22.80
N THR A 100 -0.33 9.91 -23.19
CA THR A 100 -0.54 11.22 -22.55
C THR A 100 -1.85 11.24 -21.78
N ASN A 101 -1.86 11.75 -20.54
CA ASN A 101 -3.06 11.89 -19.70
C ASN A 101 -3.80 10.56 -19.50
N LEU A 102 -3.03 9.50 -19.23
CA LEU A 102 -3.56 8.16 -18.99
C LEU A 102 -3.64 7.91 -17.48
N THR A 103 -4.77 7.36 -17.04
CA THR A 103 -4.92 6.81 -15.69
C THR A 103 -5.02 5.31 -15.79
N ILE A 104 -4.14 4.59 -15.08
CA ILE A 104 -4.18 3.13 -14.96
C ILE A 104 -4.46 2.78 -13.52
N ALA A 105 -5.46 1.94 -13.28
CA ALA A 105 -5.72 1.36 -11.98
C ALA A 105 -5.30 -0.12 -11.98
N GLY A 106 -4.94 -0.61 -10.81
CA GLY A 106 -4.63 -2.02 -10.62
C GLY A 106 -4.48 -2.36 -9.14
N ASP A 107 -4.11 -3.59 -8.86
CA ASP A 107 -4.08 -4.15 -7.52
C ASP A 107 -2.76 -4.85 -7.24
N ILE A 108 -2.27 -4.72 -6.01
CA ILE A 108 -1.10 -5.43 -5.50
C ILE A 108 -1.58 -6.33 -4.37
N ALA A 109 -1.46 -7.65 -4.56
CA ALA A 109 -1.97 -8.65 -3.64
C ALA A 109 -0.84 -9.50 -3.06
N LEU A 110 -0.88 -9.75 -1.74
CA LEU A 110 -0.11 -10.82 -1.12
C LEU A 110 -0.96 -12.08 -1.08
N LEU A 111 -0.36 -13.16 -1.58
CA LEU A 111 -0.98 -14.48 -1.64
C LEU A 111 -0.21 -15.46 -0.76
N ASP A 112 -0.94 -16.31 -0.07
CA ASP A 112 -0.46 -17.54 0.57
C ASP A 112 -1.05 -18.73 -0.18
N GLY A 113 -0.26 -19.29 -1.10
CA GLY A 113 -0.76 -20.23 -2.10
C GLY A 113 -1.79 -19.57 -3.02
N SER A 114 -3.04 -20.03 -2.98
CA SER A 114 -4.16 -19.42 -3.71
C SER A 114 -5.02 -18.48 -2.85
N ARG A 115 -4.74 -18.39 -1.54
CA ARG A 115 -5.49 -17.51 -0.64
C ARG A 115 -4.92 -16.10 -0.76
N GLN A 116 -5.77 -15.15 -1.10
CA GLN A 116 -5.44 -13.73 -1.02
C GLN A 116 -5.53 -13.26 0.42
N LEU A 117 -4.42 -12.73 0.95
CA LEU A 117 -4.34 -12.25 2.32
C LEU A 117 -4.71 -10.77 2.42
N PHE A 118 -4.22 -9.94 1.49
CA PHE A 118 -4.63 -8.54 1.38
C PHE A 118 -4.50 -8.04 -0.06
N VAL A 119 -5.08 -6.86 -0.32
CA VAL A 119 -4.92 -6.10 -1.57
C VAL A 119 -4.65 -4.63 -1.25
N VAL A 120 -3.67 -4.05 -1.94
CA VAL A 120 -3.44 -2.61 -2.02
C VAL A 120 -3.77 -2.16 -3.44
N PRO A 121 -4.85 -1.40 -3.65
CA PRO A 121 -5.11 -0.79 -4.94
C PRO A 121 -4.05 0.28 -5.24
N TYR A 122 -3.73 0.44 -6.52
CA TYR A 122 -2.91 1.55 -7.00
C TYR A 122 -3.56 2.26 -8.18
N ARG A 123 -3.23 3.55 -8.32
CA ARG A 123 -3.60 4.37 -9.47
C ARG A 123 -2.37 5.11 -9.99
N GLY A 124 -1.95 4.79 -11.22
CA GLY A 124 -0.91 5.49 -11.95
C GLY A 124 -1.50 6.61 -12.80
N ILE A 125 -1.05 7.84 -12.60
CA ILE A 125 -1.40 9.03 -13.39
C ILE A 125 -0.19 9.41 -14.24
N TYR A 126 -0.32 9.31 -15.56
CA TYR A 126 0.75 9.58 -16.50
C TYR A 126 0.56 10.98 -17.10
N THR A 127 1.42 11.91 -16.72
CA THR A 127 1.32 13.32 -17.13
C THR A 127 2.47 13.70 -18.06
N THR A 128 2.22 14.61 -19.01
CA THR A 128 3.26 15.17 -19.90
C THR A 128 3.91 16.43 -19.33
N SER A 129 3.47 16.88 -18.14
CA SER A 129 3.80 18.20 -17.63
C SER A 129 4.97 18.14 -16.66
N THR A 130 5.98 18.99 -16.86
CA THR A 130 7.19 19.13 -16.03
C THR A 130 6.97 19.82 -14.69
N VAL A 131 5.74 19.82 -14.16
CA VAL A 131 5.50 20.42 -12.84
C VAL A 131 6.17 19.50 -11.81
N PHE A 132 7.07 20.07 -11.02
CA PHE A 132 7.82 19.36 -10.01
C PHE A 132 6.88 18.71 -9.00
N ASP A 133 6.72 17.38 -9.09
CA ASP A 133 6.00 16.62 -8.08
C ASP A 133 6.92 16.39 -6.87
N PHE A 134 6.80 17.28 -5.88
CA PHE A 134 7.28 17.01 -4.53
C PHE A 134 6.25 16.13 -3.81
N HIS A 135 6.58 14.86 -3.60
CA HIS A 135 5.89 14.04 -2.60
C HIS A 135 6.59 14.27 -1.26
N ILE A 136 5.98 15.06 -0.38
CA ILE A 136 6.40 15.19 1.01
C ILE A 136 5.53 14.22 1.81
N THR A 137 6.08 13.06 2.16
CA THR A 137 5.45 12.17 3.13
C THR A 137 5.86 12.64 4.53
N VAL A 138 5.00 13.41 5.19
CA VAL A 138 5.18 13.77 6.61
C VAL A 138 4.73 12.59 7.45
N ARG A 139 5.69 11.78 7.95
CA ARG A 139 5.42 10.80 9.02
C ARG A 139 5.61 11.51 10.35
N ASP A 140 4.51 11.93 10.97
CA ASP A 140 4.51 12.23 12.41
C ASP A 140 4.38 10.92 13.20
N GLU A 141 5.08 10.82 14.34
CA GLU A 141 5.12 9.63 15.18
C GLU A 141 3.74 9.24 15.73
N LEU A 142 2.80 10.21 15.87
CA LEU A 142 1.41 9.90 16.23
C LEU A 142 0.59 9.33 15.07
N SER A 143 0.80 9.80 13.84
CA SER A 143 0.09 9.29 12.66
C SER A 143 0.48 7.85 12.32
N ALA A 144 1.66 7.40 12.77
CA ALA A 144 2.08 6.00 12.68
C ALA A 144 1.40 5.10 13.72
N ARG A 145 0.84 5.66 14.80
CA ARG A 145 0.18 4.91 15.89
C ARG A 145 -1.34 4.94 15.82
N ASP A 146 -1.92 5.97 15.21
CA ASP A 146 -3.36 6.10 15.03
C ASP A 146 -3.67 6.48 13.56
N PRO A 147 -4.13 5.52 12.74
CA PRO A 147 -4.51 5.77 11.34
C PRO A 147 -5.68 6.75 11.17
N ALA A 148 -6.41 7.07 12.25
CA ALA A 148 -7.47 8.07 12.24
C ALA A 148 -6.96 9.48 12.58
N HIS A 149 -5.67 9.65 12.87
CA HIS A 149 -5.08 10.94 13.16
C HIS A 149 -4.88 11.77 11.88
N PHE A 150 -5.52 12.93 11.82
CA PHE A 150 -5.43 13.87 10.71
C PHE A 150 -4.53 15.04 11.12
N VAL A 151 -3.48 15.32 10.34
CA VAL A 151 -2.61 16.49 10.54
C VAL A 151 -3.19 17.65 9.73
N ASP A 152 -3.80 18.61 10.43
CA ASP A 152 -4.56 19.70 9.78
C ASP A 152 -3.69 20.85 9.27
N ASP A 153 -2.41 20.94 9.68
CA ASP A 153 -1.51 22.06 9.35
C ASP A 153 -0.08 21.59 9.03
N ALA A 154 0.11 20.96 7.87
CA ALA A 154 1.44 20.84 7.28
C ALA A 154 1.76 22.12 6.50
N GLN A 155 2.42 23.09 7.13
CA GLN A 155 2.88 24.30 6.46
C GLN A 155 4.19 24.03 5.72
N ILE A 156 4.16 24.10 4.38
CA ILE A 156 5.38 24.07 3.55
C ILE A 156 5.84 25.50 3.37
N ILE A 157 7.01 25.84 3.92
CA ILE A 157 7.69 27.12 3.65
C ILE A 157 8.69 26.88 2.52
N LEU A 158 8.54 27.64 1.43
CA LEU A 158 9.42 27.63 0.24
C LEU A 158 10.61 28.58 0.41
#